data_AF-A0A484MGF7-F1
#
_entry.id   AF-A0A484MGF7-F1
#
_cell.length_a   1.000
_cell.length_b   1.000
_cell.length_c   1.000
_cell.angle_alpha   90.00
_cell.angle_beta   90.00
_cell.angle_gamma   90.00
#
_symmetry.space_group_name_H-M   'P 1'
#
loop_
_entity.id
_entity.type
_entity.pdbx_description
1 polymer ?
#
loop_
_entity_poly.entity_id
_entity_poly.type
_entity_poly.pdbx_seq_one_letter_code
_entity_poly.pdbx_strand_id
1 'polypeptide(L)'
;GLDLFLLSVDEGITGYRDDSLETVKRNEIQYGLALKVVSYKDLYGWTMDEIVKLIGLKNNCTFCGVFRRQALDRGAALLKVDKLVTGHNADDIAETVLLNILRGDIAR
;
A
#
# COMPACT_ATOMS: atom_id res chain seq x y z
N GLY A 1 7.92 -20.14 -16.60
CA GLY A 1 7.35 -18.78 -16.68
C GLY A 1 7.34 -18.16 -15.30
N LEU A 2 6.89 -16.91 -15.17
CA LEU A 2 6.62 -16.28 -13.87
C LEU A 2 5.16 -16.56 -13.48
N ASP A 3 4.90 -16.77 -12.19
CA ASP A 3 3.55 -16.78 -11.63
C ASP A 3 3.28 -15.41 -11.00
N LEU A 4 2.21 -14.74 -11.45
CA LEU A 4 1.94 -13.34 -11.13
C LEU A 4 0.59 -13.22 -10.45
N PHE A 5 0.60 -12.49 -9.33
CA PHE A 5 -0.57 -12.20 -8.53
C PHE A 5 -0.69 -10.69 -8.33
N LEU A 6 -1.92 -10.19 -8.33
CA LEU A 6 -2.21 -8.82 -7.96
C LEU A 6 -2.48 -8.76 -6.45
N LEU A 7 -1.85 -7.81 -5.76
CA LEU A 7 -2.07 -7.56 -4.35
C LEU A 7 -2.47 -6.09 -4.16
N SER A 8 -3.64 -5.87 -3.58
CA SER A 8 -4.15 -4.56 -3.24
C SER A 8 -4.41 -4.46 -1.74
N VAL A 9 -4.18 -3.28 -1.19
CA VAL A 9 -4.47 -2.97 0.22
C VAL A 9 -5.77 -2.15 0.25
N ASP A 10 -6.59 -2.31 1.28
CA ASP A 10 -7.71 -1.43 1.56
C ASP A 10 -7.52 -0.75 2.93
N GLU A 11 -7.23 0.55 2.90
CA GLU A 11 -7.00 1.36 4.08
C GLU A 11 -8.29 1.76 4.81
N GLY A 12 -9.46 1.58 4.19
CA GLY A 12 -10.75 2.01 4.72
C GLY A 12 -10.87 3.52 4.84
N ILE A 13 -10.52 4.25 3.76
CA ILE A 13 -10.72 5.69 3.62
C ILE A 13 -12.00 5.92 2.80
N THR A 14 -13.02 6.47 3.45
CA THR A 14 -14.34 6.69 2.88
C THR A 14 -14.29 7.69 1.72
N GLY A 15 -14.92 7.36 0.59
CA GLY A 15 -15.07 8.26 -0.56
C GLY A 15 -13.82 8.41 -1.45
N TYR A 16 -12.71 7.74 -1.12
CA TYR A 16 -11.49 7.71 -1.95
C TYR A 16 -11.29 6.35 -2.66
N ARG A 17 -11.84 5.27 -2.11
CA ARG A 17 -11.50 3.89 -2.54
C ARG A 17 -12.49 3.23 -3.47
N ASP A 18 -13.71 3.73 -3.61
CA ASP A 18 -14.73 3.13 -4.48
C ASP A 18 -14.22 3.03 -5.94
N ASP A 19 -13.71 4.13 -6.51
CA ASP A 19 -13.08 4.12 -7.85
C ASP A 19 -11.78 3.29 -7.93
N SER A 20 -11.03 3.23 -6.83
CA SER A 20 -9.75 2.52 -6.78
C SER A 20 -9.94 1.00 -6.80
N LEU A 21 -10.93 0.47 -6.06
CA LEU A 21 -11.23 -0.96 -6.04
C LEU A 21 -11.81 -1.44 -7.38
N GLU A 22 -12.65 -0.62 -8.03
CA GLU A 22 -13.15 -0.92 -9.37
C GLU A 22 -12.01 -1.00 -10.39
N THR A 23 -11.04 -0.09 -10.32
CA THR A 23 -9.87 -0.12 -11.19
C THR A 23 -9.04 -1.38 -11.01
N VAL A 24 -8.83 -1.82 -9.77
CA VAL A 24 -8.05 -3.03 -9.49
C VAL A 24 -8.78 -4.29 -9.94
N LYS A 25 -10.12 -4.36 -9.78
CA LYS A 25 -10.94 -5.45 -10.32
C LYS A 25 -10.92 -5.48 -11.85
N ARG A 26 -10.95 -4.32 -12.51
CA ARG A 26 -10.79 -4.24 -13.96
C ARG A 26 -9.44 -4.79 -14.42
N ASN A 27 -8.36 -4.50 -13.68
CA ASN A 27 -7.03 -5.02 -13.99
C ASN A 27 -6.94 -6.54 -13.84
N GLU A 28 -7.58 -7.12 -12.82
CA GLU A 28 -7.71 -8.58 -12.68
C GLU A 28 -8.32 -9.21 -13.94
N ILE A 29 -9.43 -8.65 -14.44
CA ILE A 29 -10.11 -9.15 -15.63
C ILE A 29 -9.25 -8.95 -16.89
N GLN A 30 -8.67 -7.76 -17.04
CA GLN A 30 -7.90 -7.40 -18.24
C GLN A 30 -6.61 -8.20 -18.38
N TYR A 31 -5.91 -8.46 -17.27
CA TYR A 31 -4.65 -9.18 -17.27
C TYR A 31 -4.82 -10.69 -17.00
N GLY A 32 -6.00 -11.12 -16.57
CA GLY A 32 -6.26 -12.52 -16.19
C GLY A 32 -5.44 -12.97 -14.99
N LEU A 33 -5.10 -12.04 -14.08
CA LEU A 33 -4.24 -12.30 -12.91
C LEU A 33 -5.07 -12.26 -11.64
N ALA A 34 -4.94 -13.28 -10.80
CA ALA A 34 -5.70 -13.39 -9.55
C ALA A 34 -5.39 -12.22 -8.61
N LEU A 35 -6.45 -11.57 -8.12
CA LEU A 35 -6.35 -10.45 -7.19
C LEU A 35 -6.61 -10.87 -5.75
N LYS A 36 -5.70 -10.48 -4.87
CA LYS A 36 -5.91 -10.48 -3.42
C LYS A 36 -6.06 -9.07 -2.91
N VAL A 37 -7.14 -8.81 -2.18
CA VAL A 37 -7.32 -7.58 -1.40
C VAL A 37 -7.14 -7.89 0.08
N VAL A 38 -6.34 -7.09 0.78
CA VAL A 38 -6.16 -7.15 2.23
C VAL A 38 -6.58 -5.81 2.84
N SER A 39 -7.39 -5.81 3.90
CA SER A 39 -7.86 -4.56 4.51
C SER A 39 -7.14 -4.27 5.84
N TYR A 40 -7.02 -2.99 6.20
CA TYR A 40 -6.53 -2.61 7.53
C TYR A 40 -7.49 -3.06 8.63
N LYS A 41 -8.79 -3.08 8.33
CA LYS A 41 -9.81 -3.52 9.29
C LYS A 41 -9.59 -4.98 9.68
N ASP A 42 -9.34 -5.86 8.71
CA ASP A 42 -9.08 -7.28 8.94
C ASP A 42 -7.71 -7.53 9.59
N LEU A 43 -6.68 -6.79 9.18
CA LEU A 43 -5.31 -7.02 9.63
C LEU A 43 -4.99 -6.43 11.01
N TYR A 44 -5.65 -5.33 11.38
CA TYR A 44 -5.31 -4.53 12.55
C TYR A 44 -6.53 -4.15 13.41
N GLY A 45 -7.75 -4.35 12.94
CA GLY A 45 -8.98 -3.95 13.64
C GLY A 45 -9.38 -2.48 13.45
N TRP A 46 -8.60 -1.72 12.70
CA TRP A 46 -8.77 -0.27 12.51
C TRP A 46 -8.75 0.10 11.02
N THR A 47 -9.57 1.06 10.61
CA THR A 47 -9.40 1.77 9.35
C THR A 47 -8.60 3.05 9.52
N MET A 48 -8.11 3.63 8.43
CA MET A 48 -7.49 4.96 8.47
C MET A 48 -8.46 6.04 8.94
N ASP A 49 -9.75 5.98 8.56
CA ASP A 49 -10.75 6.93 9.07
C ASP A 49 -10.91 6.85 10.59
N GLU A 50 -10.88 5.65 11.17
CA GLU A 50 -10.94 5.47 12.63
C GLU A 50 -9.68 6.02 13.31
N ILE A 51 -8.50 5.81 12.71
CA ILE A 51 -7.23 6.36 13.23
C ILE A 51 -7.27 7.89 13.20
N VAL A 52 -7.66 8.49 12.07
CA VAL A 52 -7.74 9.96 11.91
C VAL A 52 -8.69 10.58 12.92
N LYS A 53 -9.83 9.94 13.20
CA LYS A 53 -10.77 10.40 14.24
C LYS A 53 -10.14 10.44 15.63
N LEU A 54 -9.16 9.58 15.91
CA LEU A 54 -8.53 9.46 17.23
C LEU A 54 -7.28 10.34 17.38
N ILE A 55 -6.41 10.38 16.37
CA ILE A 55 -5.12 11.13 16.44
C ILE A 55 -5.19 12.52 15.79
N GLY A 56 -6.29 12.84 15.10
CA GLY A 56 -6.45 14.07 14.35
C GLY A 56 -5.75 14.05 12.98
N LEU A 57 -5.46 15.23 12.43
CA LEU A 57 -4.93 15.37 11.06
C LEU A 57 -3.40 15.27 10.96
N LYS A 58 -2.69 15.07 12.08
CA LYS A 58 -1.23 15.02 12.10
C LYS A 58 -0.75 13.57 11.97
N ASN A 59 0.36 13.37 11.25
CA ASN A 59 1.06 12.08 11.12
C ASN A 59 0.28 10.94 10.43
N ASN A 60 -0.86 11.21 9.80
CA ASN A 60 -1.68 10.19 9.13
C ASN A 60 -0.92 9.40 8.06
N CYS A 61 -0.11 10.08 7.24
CA CYS A 61 0.72 9.43 6.23
C CYS A 61 1.80 8.52 6.84
N THR A 62 2.30 8.86 8.03
CA THR A 62 3.26 8.04 8.76
C THR A 62 2.62 6.73 9.20
N PHE A 63 1.44 6.78 9.83
CA PHE A 63 0.70 5.58 10.21
C PHE A 63 0.30 4.74 8.99
N CYS A 64 -0.30 5.39 7.99
CA CYS A 64 -0.71 4.73 6.76
C CYS A 64 0.48 4.04 6.07
N GLY A 65 1.63 4.70 5.95
CA GLY A 65 2.82 4.15 5.29
C GLY A 65 3.45 2.98 6.05
N VAL A 66 3.39 2.95 7.38
CA VAL A 66 3.82 1.78 8.17
C VAL A 66 2.85 0.62 7.97
N PHE A 67 1.56 0.87 8.09
CA PHE A 67 0.53 -0.17 7.99
C PHE A 67 0.46 -0.75 6.57
N ARG A 68 0.67 0.08 5.53
CA ARG A 68 0.66 -0.36 4.13
C ARG A 68 1.80 -1.32 3.85
N ARG A 69 3.01 -1.02 4.32
CA ARG A 69 4.18 -1.90 4.16
C ARG A 69 3.96 -3.24 4.85
N GLN A 70 3.44 -3.23 6.08
CA GLN A 70 3.10 -4.46 6.80
C GLN A 70 1.96 -5.23 6.14
N ALA A 71 0.96 -4.54 5.57
CA ALA A 71 -0.15 -5.18 4.89
C ALA A 71 0.30 -5.86 3.59
N LEU A 72 1.19 -5.22 2.83
CA LEU A 72 1.80 -5.80 1.63
C LEU A 72 2.67 -7.02 1.96
N ASP A 73 3.49 -6.93 3.01
CA ASP A 73 4.30 -8.06 3.49
C ASP A 73 3.45 -9.26 3.90
N ARG A 74 2.41 -9.03 4.72
CA ARG A 74 1.46 -10.09 5.11
C ARG A 74 0.68 -10.63 3.91
N GLY A 75 0.27 -9.77 2.99
CA GLY A 75 -0.41 -10.17 1.76
C GLY A 75 0.46 -11.06 0.87
N ALA A 76 1.75 -10.73 0.74
CA ALA A 76 2.72 -11.55 0.05
C ALA A 76 2.91 -12.91 0.73
N ALA A 77 2.99 -12.94 2.07
CA ALA A 77 3.09 -14.19 2.83
C ALA A 77 1.84 -15.07 2.68
N LEU A 78 0.63 -14.47 2.67
CA LEU A 78 -0.63 -15.19 2.45
C LEU A 78 -0.71 -15.81 1.05
N LEU A 79 -0.18 -15.12 0.04
CA LEU A 79 -0.09 -15.61 -1.34
C LEU A 79 1.09 -16.57 -1.57
N LYS A 80 1.99 -16.71 -0.59
CA LYS A 80 3.21 -17.52 -0.67
C LYS A 80 4.09 -17.15 -1.87
N VAL A 81 4.22 -15.86 -2.16
CA VAL A 81 5.07 -15.36 -3.25
C VAL A 81 6.51 -15.09 -2.78
N ASP A 82 7.48 -15.31 -3.65
CA ASP A 82 8.90 -15.12 -3.34
C ASP A 82 9.36 -13.65 -3.41
N LYS A 83 8.64 -12.82 -4.16
CA LYS A 83 9.02 -11.44 -4.48
C LYS A 83 7.80 -10.52 -4.46
N LEU A 84 7.98 -9.33 -3.88
CA LEU A 84 7.02 -8.23 -3.95
C LEU A 84 7.55 -7.16 -4.91
N VAL A 85 6.71 -6.74 -5.86
CA VAL A 85 7.04 -5.68 -6.83
C VAL A 85 6.14 -4.49 -6.56
N THR A 86 6.72 -3.28 -6.51
CA THR A 86 6.00 -2.02 -6.29
C THR A 86 6.23 -1.07 -7.45
N GLY A 87 5.24 -0.23 -7.79
CA GLY A 87 5.28 0.66 -8.94
C GLY A 87 6.03 1.98 -8.76
N HIS A 88 7.08 2.04 -7.92
CA HIS A 88 7.91 3.25 -7.79
C HIS A 88 8.71 3.48 -9.08
N ASN A 89 8.69 4.71 -9.59
CA ASN A 89 9.39 5.14 -10.80
C ASN A 89 10.66 5.94 -10.48
N ALA A 90 11.36 6.41 -11.51
CA ALA A 90 12.61 7.16 -11.34
C ALA A 90 12.43 8.48 -10.56
N ASP A 91 11.32 9.18 -10.77
CA ASP A 91 11.00 10.42 -10.07
C ASP A 91 10.78 10.19 -8.57
N ASP A 92 10.08 9.11 -8.18
CA ASP A 92 9.89 8.73 -6.77
C ASP A 92 11.24 8.50 -6.06
N ILE A 93 12.17 7.83 -6.75
CA ILE A 93 13.51 7.57 -6.20
C ILE A 93 14.33 8.86 -6.13
N ALA A 94 14.28 9.70 -7.17
CA ALA A 94 14.99 10.98 -7.18
C ALA A 94 14.51 11.92 -6.08
N GLU A 95 13.19 12.01 -5.87
CA GLU A 95 12.59 12.78 -4.79
C GLU A 95 13.07 12.26 -3.43
N THR A 96 13.06 10.95 -3.23
CA THR A 96 13.51 10.33 -1.98
C THR A 96 14.98 10.66 -1.68
N VAL A 97 15.86 10.56 -2.68
CA VAL A 97 17.28 10.89 -2.53
C VAL A 97 17.45 12.37 -2.16
N LEU A 98 16.76 13.27 -2.86
CA LEU A 98 16.85 14.70 -2.59
C LEU A 98 16.35 15.04 -1.17
N LEU A 99 15.22 14.47 -0.75
CA LEU A 99 14.66 14.69 0.59
C LEU A 99 15.61 14.22 1.69
N ASN A 100 16.28 13.08 1.52
CA ASN A 100 17.25 12.59 2.50
C ASN A 100 18.46 13.52 2.62
N ILE A 101 18.96 14.05 1.51
CA ILE A 101 20.05 15.04 1.51
C ILE A 101 19.63 16.31 2.27
N LEU A 102 18.45 16.87 1.96
CA LEU A 102 17.96 18.09 2.58
C LEU A 102 17.68 17.95 4.08
N ARG A 103 17.26 16.75 4.53
CA ARG A 103 17.04 16.44 5.95
C ARG A 103 18.32 16.11 6.71
N GLY A 104 19.44 15.93 6.02
CA GLY A 104 20.69 15.45 6.62
C GLY A 104 20.68 13.96 6.96
N ASP A 105 19.72 13.20 6.44
CA ASP A 105 19.57 11.75 6.64
C ASP A 105 20.44 10.97 5.61
N ILE A 106 21.75 11.22 5.62
CA ILE A 106 22.69 10.73 4.60
C ILE A 106 23.16 9.28 4.87
N ALA A 107 22.97 8.79 6.10
CA ALA A 107 23.52 7.51 6.57
C ALA A 107 22.65 6.27 6.28
N ARG A 108 21.64 6.38 5.40
CA ARG A 108 20.70 5.30 5.09
C ARG A 108 21.17 4.41 3.94
#